data_AF-A0A4R6GAB0-F1
#
_entry.id   AF-A0A4R6GAB0-F1
#
_cell.length_a   1.000
_cell.length_b   1.000
_cell.length_c   1.000
_cell.angle_alpha   90.00
_cell.angle_beta   90.00
_cell.angle_gamma   90.00
#
_symmetry.space_group_name_H-M   'P 1'
#
loop_
_entity.id
_entity.type
_entity.pdbx_description
1 polymer ?
#
loop_
_entity_poly.entity_id
_entity_poly.type
_entity_poly.pdbx_seq_one_letter_code
_entity_poly.pdbx_strand_id
1 'polypeptide(L)'
;MGNSMARRRITAMISGTALLVGAGVVGVAAPASAGTLAPACVKAWTLSDGDVRVRNDCANSKRIKVVMAWGPDLACWTIPAGGGAEWDDPLGRLDRVELC
;
A
#
# COMPACT_ATOMS: atom_id res chain seq x y z
N MET A 1 -63.41 28.70 -44.05
CA MET A 1 -62.48 29.76 -43.58
C MET A 1 -61.81 29.30 -42.31
N GLY A 2 -60.47 29.31 -42.27
CA GLY A 2 -59.64 29.30 -41.06
C GLY A 2 -59.57 27.97 -40.30
N ASN A 3 -58.48 27.57 -39.65
CA ASN A 3 -57.21 28.22 -39.39
C ASN A 3 -56.13 27.13 -39.21
N SER A 4 -54.93 27.44 -39.66
CA SER A 4 -53.68 26.71 -39.44
C SER A 4 -53.47 26.35 -37.97
N MET A 5 -53.10 25.10 -37.68
CA MET A 5 -52.44 24.80 -36.40
C MET A 5 -51.38 23.70 -36.54
N ALA A 6 -50.14 24.20 -36.62
CA ALA A 6 -48.93 23.69 -35.97
C ALA A 6 -48.66 22.18 -35.99
N ARG A 7 -47.77 21.76 -36.88
CA ARG A 7 -46.86 20.63 -36.63
C ARG A 7 -45.45 21.00 -37.06
N ARG A 8 -44.67 21.55 -36.12
CA ARG A 8 -43.21 21.45 -36.15
C ARG A 8 -42.77 20.75 -34.88
N ARG A 9 -42.51 19.46 -35.01
CA ARG A 9 -41.85 18.65 -33.99
C ARG A 9 -40.40 19.11 -33.93
N ILE A 10 -40.06 19.94 -32.95
CA ILE A 10 -38.66 20.23 -32.61
C ILE A 10 -38.32 19.21 -31.53
N THR A 11 -37.87 18.04 -31.97
CA THR A 11 -37.32 17.00 -31.09
C THR A 11 -36.02 17.53 -30.51
N ALA A 12 -36.04 17.81 -29.21
CA ALA A 12 -34.91 18.30 -28.45
C ALA A 12 -33.74 17.31 -28.49
N MET A 13 -32.56 17.84 -28.78
CA MET A 13 -31.28 17.16 -28.74
C MET A 13 -30.96 16.76 -27.29
N ILE A 14 -30.66 15.47 -27.06
CA ILE A 14 -29.82 15.02 -25.95
C ILE A 14 -28.90 13.94 -26.51
N SER A 15 -27.91 14.37 -27.32
CA SER A 15 -26.79 13.52 -27.74
C SER A 15 -25.63 13.78 -26.80
N GLY A 16 -25.18 12.76 -26.08
CA GLY A 16 -23.89 12.82 -25.37
C GLY A 16 -23.79 11.98 -24.11
N THR A 17 -24.08 10.67 -24.17
CA THR A 17 -23.62 9.76 -23.12
C THR A 17 -22.15 9.45 -23.39
N ALA A 18 -21.25 10.27 -22.83
CA ALA A 18 -19.82 9.98 -22.84
C ALA A 18 -19.56 8.76 -21.94
N LEU A 19 -19.44 7.58 -22.54
CA LEU A 19 -18.94 6.38 -21.89
C LEU A 19 -17.46 6.60 -21.58
N LEU A 20 -17.16 7.00 -20.35
CA LEU A 20 -15.81 6.95 -19.81
C LEU A 20 -15.38 5.48 -19.73
N VAL A 21 -14.64 5.02 -20.74
CA VAL A 21 -13.93 3.75 -20.71
C VAL A 21 -12.87 3.86 -19.63
N GLY A 22 -13.18 3.33 -18.44
CA GLY A 22 -12.22 3.16 -17.36
C GLY A 22 -11.15 2.16 -17.81
N ALA A 23 -10.05 2.65 -18.36
CA ALA A 23 -8.84 1.87 -18.54
C ALA A 23 -8.31 1.55 -17.13
N GLY A 24 -8.68 0.38 -16.60
CA GLY A 24 -8.13 -0.15 -15.38
C GLY A 24 -6.62 -0.31 -15.55
N VAL A 25 -5.84 0.53 -14.85
CA VAL A 25 -4.40 0.33 -14.72
C VAL A 25 -4.19 -0.92 -13.87
N VAL A 26 -4.00 -2.05 -14.53
CA VAL A 26 -3.43 -3.24 -13.88
C VAL A 26 -1.97 -2.91 -13.57
N GLY A 27 -1.72 -2.50 -12.32
CA GLY A 27 -0.37 -2.28 -11.83
C GLY A 27 0.42 -3.59 -11.94
N VAL A 28 1.45 -3.60 -12.78
CA VAL A 28 2.47 -4.65 -12.76
C VAL A 28 3.22 -4.51 -11.43
N ALA A 29 2.99 -5.44 -10.51
CA ALA A 29 3.81 -5.58 -9.32
C ALA A 29 5.19 -6.10 -9.79
N ALA A 30 6.20 -5.23 -9.75
CA ALA A 30 7.57 -5.65 -10.01
C ALA A 30 8.01 -6.67 -8.96
N PRO A 31 8.80 -7.69 -9.33
CA PRO A 31 9.33 -8.64 -8.35
C PRO A 31 10.17 -7.87 -7.33
N ALA A 32 9.83 -8.03 -6.05
CA ALA A 32 10.61 -7.43 -4.97
C ALA A 32 12.01 -8.06 -4.96
N SER A 33 13.03 -7.27 -5.28
CA SER A 33 14.42 -7.66 -5.02
C SER A 33 14.56 -7.93 -3.54
N ALA A 34 15.09 -9.10 -3.17
CA ALA A 34 15.40 -9.40 -1.78
C ALA A 34 16.41 -8.35 -1.26
N GLY A 35 16.00 -7.59 -0.26
CA GLY A 35 16.87 -6.62 0.39
C GLY A 35 17.97 -7.33 1.18
N THR A 36 19.03 -6.60 1.50
CA THR A 36 20.08 -7.10 2.40
C THR A 36 19.46 -7.42 3.76
N LEU A 37 19.63 -8.63 4.28
CA LEU A 37 19.12 -8.99 5.60
C LEU A 37 19.71 -8.08 6.70
N ALA A 38 18.89 -7.76 7.69
CA ALA A 38 19.36 -7.05 8.87
C ALA A 38 20.41 -7.89 9.62
N PRO A 39 21.43 -7.26 10.23
CA PRO A 39 22.44 -7.97 11.01
C PRO A 39 21.81 -8.61 12.26
N ALA A 40 22.43 -9.68 12.78
CA ALA A 40 21.90 -10.47 13.90
C ALA A 40 21.66 -9.68 15.21
N CYS A 41 22.25 -8.49 15.36
CA CYS A 41 21.97 -7.59 16.49
C CYS A 41 20.61 -6.87 16.38
N VAL A 42 19.94 -6.93 15.22
CA VAL A 42 18.54 -6.54 15.07
C VAL A 42 17.67 -7.76 15.31
N LYS A 43 16.75 -7.68 16.27
CA LYS A 43 15.82 -8.76 16.62
C LYS A 43 14.42 -8.34 16.28
N ALA A 44 13.61 -9.26 15.79
CA ALA A 44 12.21 -9.03 15.47
C ALA A 44 11.36 -10.21 15.90
N TRP A 45 10.15 -9.95 16.38
CA TRP A 45 9.19 -10.97 16.78
C TRP A 45 7.76 -10.41 16.75
N THR A 46 6.80 -11.31 16.66
CA THR A 46 5.37 -11.02 16.78
C THR A 46 4.94 -11.26 18.23
N LEU A 47 4.17 -10.34 18.79
CA LEU A 47 3.54 -10.46 20.10
C LEU A 47 2.24 -11.27 20.01
N SER A 48 1.70 -11.67 21.17
CA SER A 48 0.47 -12.48 21.26
C SER A 48 -0.78 -11.77 20.73
N ASP A 49 -0.76 -10.45 20.76
CA ASP A 49 -1.80 -9.53 20.30
C ASP A 49 -1.73 -9.25 18.79
N GLY A 50 -0.70 -9.73 18.10
CA GLY A 50 -0.49 -9.54 16.66
C GLY A 50 0.57 -8.49 16.33
N ASP A 51 0.97 -7.67 17.29
CA ASP A 51 1.93 -6.59 17.08
C ASP A 51 3.29 -7.13 16.66
N VAL A 52 3.95 -6.40 15.77
CA VAL A 52 5.33 -6.71 15.39
C VAL A 52 6.26 -5.77 16.15
N ARG A 53 7.19 -6.32 16.92
CA ARG A 53 8.27 -5.57 17.58
C ARG A 53 9.60 -5.83 16.89
N VAL A 54 10.37 -4.77 16.72
CA VAL A 54 11.77 -4.83 16.29
C VAL A 54 12.64 -4.08 17.29
N ARG A 55 13.76 -4.67 17.68
CA ARG A 55 14.75 -4.08 18.58
C ARG A 55 16.11 -4.03 17.91
N ASN A 56 16.79 -2.90 18.04
CA ASN A 56 18.14 -2.71 17.55
C ASN A 56 19.14 -2.78 18.71
N ASP A 57 19.69 -3.96 18.98
CA ASP A 57 20.76 -4.12 19.98
C ASP A 57 22.16 -3.84 19.38
N CYS A 58 22.25 -3.34 18.15
CA CYS A 58 23.51 -2.94 17.54
C CYS A 58 24.04 -1.62 18.14
N ALA A 59 25.35 -1.40 18.07
CA ALA A 59 26.00 -0.17 18.54
C ALA A 59 25.63 1.09 17.74
N ASN A 60 25.06 0.95 16.53
CA ASN A 60 24.72 2.03 15.63
C ASN A 60 23.24 1.98 15.26
N SER A 61 22.69 3.12 14.86
CA SER A 61 21.36 3.20 14.26
C SER A 61 21.26 2.32 13.02
N LYS A 62 20.12 1.65 12.85
CA LYS A 62 19.82 0.83 11.68
C LYS A 62 18.54 1.30 11.04
N ARG A 63 18.60 1.45 9.71
CA ARG A 63 17.42 1.69 8.90
C ARG A 63 16.95 0.34 8.38
N ILE A 64 15.76 -0.06 8.81
CA ILE A 64 15.24 -1.39 8.55
C ILE A 64 13.88 -1.32 7.88
N LYS A 65 13.52 -2.39 7.18
CA LYS A 65 12.19 -2.67 6.67
C LYS A 65 11.77 -4.03 7.20
N VAL A 66 10.58 -4.10 7.75
CA VAL A 66 9.96 -5.38 8.10
C VAL A 66 9.25 -5.90 6.85
N VAL A 67 9.68 -7.07 6.40
CA VAL A 67 9.03 -7.77 5.29
C VAL A 67 7.93 -8.65 5.88
N MET A 68 6.73 -8.50 5.34
CA MET A 68 5.55 -9.21 5.81
C MET A 68 5.21 -10.34 4.82
N ALA A 69 5.00 -11.55 5.33
CA ALA A 69 4.39 -12.63 4.57
C ALA A 69 2.89 -12.37 4.45
N TRP A 70 2.36 -12.45 3.23
CA TRP A 70 0.93 -12.34 2.91
C TRP A 70 0.31 -10.96 3.23
N GLY A 71 1.13 -9.93 3.34
CA GLY A 71 0.71 -8.55 3.53
C GLY A 71 1.72 -7.57 2.93
N PRO A 72 1.43 -6.26 2.97
CA PRO A 72 2.37 -5.24 2.54
C PRO A 72 3.56 -5.13 3.50
N ASP A 73 4.76 -4.92 2.95
CA ASP A 73 5.93 -4.58 3.74
C ASP A 73 5.71 -3.28 4.53
N LEU A 74 6.29 -3.20 5.72
CA LEU A 74 6.26 -1.97 6.52
C LEU A 74 7.23 -0.94 5.94
N ALA A 75 6.93 0.33 6.11
CA ALA A 75 7.82 1.39 5.63
C ALA A 75 9.21 1.31 6.29
N CYS A 76 10.25 1.74 5.57
CA CYS A 76 11.60 1.82 6.13
C CYS A 76 11.63 2.74 7.35
N TRP A 77 12.14 2.23 8.46
CA TRP A 77 12.21 2.95 9.73
C TRP A 77 13.63 2.94 10.29
N THR A 78 14.05 4.08 10.84
CA THR A 78 15.36 4.19 11.50
C THR A 78 15.21 3.96 12.99
N ILE A 79 15.82 2.89 13.48
CA ILE A 79 15.86 2.56 14.91
C ILE A 79 17.23 2.96 15.46
N PRO A 80 17.31 3.83 16.49
CA PRO A 80 18.57 4.19 17.11
C PRO A 80 19.23 2.98 17.80
N ALA A 81 20.52 3.10 18.12
CA ALA A 81 21.23 2.08 18.89
C ALA A 81 20.55 1.86 20.25
N GLY A 82 20.26 0.60 20.60
CA GLY A 82 19.51 0.21 21.80
C GLY A 82 18.01 0.50 21.76
N GLY A 83 17.49 1.06 20.66
CA GLY A 83 16.08 1.40 20.49
C GLY A 83 15.20 0.25 19.98
N GLY A 84 13.92 0.54 19.83
CA GLY A 84 12.96 -0.36 19.20
C GLY A 84 11.86 0.38 18.46
N ALA A 85 11.11 -0.37 17.66
CA ALA A 85 9.91 0.05 16.97
C ALA A 85 8.84 -1.04 17.13
N GLU A 86 7.59 -0.62 17.15
CA GLU A 86 6.41 -1.48 17.22
C GLU A 86 5.41 -1.03 16.18
N TRP A 87 4.73 -2.00 15.58
CA TRP A 87 3.60 -1.79 14.69
C TRP A 87 2.42 -2.60 15.23
N ASP A 88 1.29 -1.91 15.41
CA ASP A 88 0.03 -2.44 15.93
C ASP A 88 -0.65 -3.33 14.87
N ASP A 89 -0.81 -4.61 15.18
CA ASP A 89 -1.40 -5.68 14.33
C ASP A 89 -1.25 -5.47 12.80
N PRO A 90 -0.01 -5.42 12.25
CA PRO A 90 0.18 -5.21 10.82
C PRO A 90 -0.30 -6.43 10.04
N LEU A 91 -0.96 -6.18 8.89
CA LEU A 91 -1.50 -7.24 8.05
C LEU A 91 -0.41 -8.25 7.62
N GLY A 92 -0.66 -9.52 7.90
CA GLY A 92 0.20 -10.63 7.50
C GLY A 92 1.01 -11.19 8.69
N ARG A 93 2.06 -11.94 8.38
CA ARG A 93 2.97 -12.49 9.39
C ARG A 93 4.36 -11.90 9.19
N LEU A 94 5.06 -11.58 10.28
CA LEU A 94 6.48 -11.26 10.22
C LEU A 94 7.24 -12.37 9.46
N ASP A 95 7.89 -12.02 8.35
CA ASP A 95 8.71 -12.95 7.56
C ASP A 95 10.19 -12.78 7.91
N ARG A 96 10.70 -11.55 7.73
CA ARG A 96 12.09 -11.19 7.99
C ARG A 96 12.27 -9.69 8.14
N VAL A 97 13.47 -9.28 8.53
CA VAL A 97 13.89 -7.87 8.55
C VAL A 97 15.03 -7.66 7.57
N GLU A 98 14.88 -6.65 6.72
CA GLU A 98 15.87 -6.23 5.74
C GLU A 98 16.38 -4.81 6.09
N LEU A 99 17.55 -4.47 5.58
CA LEU A 99 18.08 -3.11 5.62
C LEU A 99 17.48 -2.26 4.51
N CYS A 100 17.28 -0.98 4.85
CA CYS A 100 17.22 0.13 3.91
C CYS A 100 18.39 1.09 4.18
#